data_AF-A0A2E3II09-F1
#
_entry.id   AF-A0A2E3II09-F1
#
_cell.length_a   1.000
_cell.length_b   1.000
_cell.length_c   1.000
_cell.angle_alpha   90.00
_cell.angle_beta   90.00
_cell.angle_gamma   90.00
#
_symmetry.space_group_name_H-M   'P 1'
#
loop_
_entity.id
_entity.type
_entity.pdbx_description
1 polymer ?
#
loop_
_entity_poly.entity_id
_entity_poly.type
_entity_poly.pdbx_seq_one_letter_code
_entity_poly.pdbx_strand_id
1 'polypeptide(L)'
;MVLAYWFSAYQIAKLDSSKPSKKADPHAAQEAFLLEWYKNTRKAEASFENGELVTARQLIGNFLYLRKKKGFEPNKGMDEVLTYRSYYLLGKIYDLLEDSYKSCQNFLKAKNTASNPYRYDRRELEGFIDRQFLKLKEQGMGGLIDETRKALNPVNQKWLDSVVEIAADETAIDVTPDGETIVLIQTMEPYSGWVKFFHDSGAIKELIHFDQGKRHGHYKSWKIDGSVASIATYHKGKKTGLNPTFGDDGKAYNIPMYRDGKLLEPRKGYE
;
A
#
# COMPACT_ATOMS: atom_id res chain seq x y z
N MET A 1 6.81 40.57 -16.14
CA MET A 1 7.70 39.83 -17.07
C MET A 1 9.11 39.86 -16.53
N VAL A 2 9.59 38.79 -15.91
CA VAL A 2 11.02 38.43 -15.88
C VAL A 2 11.08 36.90 -15.89
N LEU A 3 11.75 36.36 -16.90
CA LEU A 3 12.01 34.95 -17.16
C LEU A 3 13.12 34.46 -16.22
N ALA A 4 12.94 33.31 -15.57
CA ALA A 4 14.02 32.55 -14.97
C ALA A 4 13.89 31.05 -15.32
N TYR A 5 14.76 30.69 -16.25
CA TYR A 5 15.16 29.39 -16.77
C TYR A 5 14.87 28.13 -15.92
N TRP A 6 13.92 27.32 -16.41
CA TRP A 6 13.86 25.88 -16.15
C TRP A 6 14.68 25.13 -17.21
N PHE A 7 15.91 24.73 -16.90
CA PHE A 7 16.60 23.69 -17.66
C PHE A 7 16.28 22.33 -17.04
N SER A 8 15.17 21.72 -17.46
CA SER A 8 14.95 20.30 -17.20
C SER A 8 15.90 19.46 -18.06
N ALA A 9 16.35 18.32 -17.55
CA ALA A 9 17.18 17.35 -18.28
C ALA A 9 16.61 16.94 -19.66
N TYR A 10 15.31 17.17 -19.86
CA TYR A 10 14.58 16.99 -21.11
C TYR A 10 15.02 17.95 -22.24
N GLN A 11 15.44 19.18 -21.93
CA GLN A 11 15.90 20.15 -22.93
C GLN A 11 17.38 19.97 -23.30
N ILE A 12 18.21 19.50 -22.36
CA ILE A 12 19.60 19.11 -22.64
C ILE A 12 19.62 17.91 -23.61
N ALA A 13 18.68 16.97 -23.44
CA ALA A 13 18.51 15.83 -24.35
C ALA A 13 18.06 16.22 -25.77
N LYS A 14 17.52 17.44 -25.97
CA LYS A 14 17.05 17.93 -27.28
C LYS A 14 18.09 18.75 -28.04
N LEU A 15 19.13 19.23 -27.37
CA LEU A 15 20.24 19.98 -27.97
C LEU A 15 21.38 19.08 -28.48
N ASP A 16 21.40 17.80 -28.11
CA ASP A 16 22.41 16.83 -28.53
C ASP A 16 21.96 15.93 -29.71
N SER A 17 20.80 16.25 -30.32
CA SER A 17 20.20 15.43 -31.39
C SER A 17 20.80 15.66 -32.79
N SER A 18 21.94 16.34 -32.92
CA SER A 18 22.60 16.59 -34.20
C SER A 18 23.87 15.76 -34.42
N LYS A 19 24.08 14.67 -33.68
CA LYS A 19 25.10 13.66 -33.97
C LYS A 19 24.46 12.26 -34.04
N PRO A 20 24.88 11.39 -34.98
CA PRO A 20 24.35 10.04 -35.04
C PRO A 20 24.71 9.32 -33.74
N SER A 21 23.73 9.10 -32.86
CA SER A 21 23.99 8.49 -31.55
C SER A 21 24.39 7.03 -31.78
N LYS A 22 25.63 6.67 -31.40
CA LYS A 22 25.98 5.27 -31.14
C LYS A 22 24.89 4.69 -30.24
N LYS A 23 24.29 3.56 -30.60
CA LYS A 23 23.34 2.84 -29.73
C LYS A 23 23.95 2.79 -28.33
N ALA A 24 23.30 3.42 -27.36
CA ALA A 24 23.79 3.44 -25.98
C ALA A 24 23.99 2.01 -25.50
N ASP A 25 25.14 1.72 -24.89
CA ASP A 25 25.45 0.41 -24.32
C ASP A 25 24.39 0.06 -23.25
N PRO A 26 23.59 -1.01 -23.44
CA PRO A 26 22.56 -1.42 -22.49
C PRO A 26 23.11 -1.69 -21.09
N HIS A 27 24.36 -2.16 -20.98
CA HIS A 27 25.00 -2.45 -19.70
C HIS A 27 25.29 -1.15 -18.94
N ALA A 28 25.95 -0.19 -19.58
CA ALA A 28 26.21 1.13 -19.01
C ALA A 28 24.91 1.87 -18.61
N ALA A 29 23.84 1.71 -19.39
CA ALA A 29 22.53 2.28 -19.06
C ALA A 29 21.90 1.64 -17.81
N GLN A 30 22.07 0.34 -17.61
CA GLN A 30 21.60 -0.37 -16.42
C GLN A 30 22.41 0.04 -15.18
N GLU A 31 23.74 0.14 -15.28
CA GLU A 31 24.60 0.59 -14.17
C GLU A 31 24.27 2.01 -13.72
N ALA A 32 24.11 2.95 -14.66
CA ALA A 32 23.72 4.31 -14.36
C ALA A 32 22.36 4.38 -13.63
N PHE A 33 21.39 3.58 -14.07
CA PHE A 33 20.09 3.46 -13.42
C PHE A 33 20.20 2.91 -11.99
N LEU A 34 21.01 1.88 -11.77
CA LEU A 34 21.22 1.29 -10.43
C LEU A 34 21.87 2.31 -9.48
N LEU A 35 22.82 3.11 -9.95
CA LEU A 35 23.42 4.18 -9.15
C LEU A 35 22.40 5.25 -8.77
N GLU A 36 21.52 5.65 -9.70
CA GLU A 36 20.45 6.61 -9.42
C GLU A 36 19.43 6.05 -8.43
N TRP A 37 19.04 4.79 -8.58
CA TRP A 37 18.13 4.12 -7.65
C TRP A 37 18.75 4.00 -6.25
N TYR A 38 20.05 3.71 -6.13
CA TYR A 38 20.74 3.72 -4.85
C TYR A 38 20.67 5.08 -4.15
N LYS A 39 20.98 6.17 -4.86
CA LYS A 39 20.90 7.53 -4.31
C LYS A 39 19.48 7.87 -3.83
N ASN A 40 18.46 7.48 -4.60
CA ASN A 40 17.07 7.72 -4.23
C ASN A 40 16.60 6.83 -3.07
N THR A 41 17.10 5.61 -2.95
CA THR A 41 16.83 4.74 -1.81
C THR A 41 17.37 5.35 -0.52
N ARG A 42 18.58 5.91 -0.54
CA ARG A 42 19.15 6.65 0.61
C ARG A 42 18.32 7.87 1.00
N LYS A 43 17.84 8.65 0.00
CA LYS A 43 16.93 9.78 0.24
C LYS A 43 15.60 9.33 0.86
N ALA A 44 15.06 8.21 0.38
CA ALA A 44 13.81 7.64 0.91
C ALA A 44 13.97 7.16 2.36
N GLU A 45 15.09 6.51 2.69
CA GLU A 45 15.43 6.11 4.06
C GLU A 45 15.53 7.33 4.99
N ALA A 46 16.25 8.38 4.58
CA ALA A 46 16.34 9.61 5.36
C ALA A 46 14.96 10.30 5.53
N SER A 47 14.14 10.31 4.48
CA SER A 47 12.76 10.83 4.56
C SER A 47 11.92 10.03 5.56
N PHE A 48 12.04 8.70 5.54
CA PHE A 48 11.36 7.81 6.49
C PHE A 48 11.80 8.06 7.94
N GLU A 49 13.11 8.20 8.17
CA GLU A 49 13.67 8.53 9.50
C GLU A 49 13.16 9.87 10.03
N ASN A 50 12.91 10.83 9.15
CA ASN A 50 12.30 12.13 9.48
C ASN A 50 10.77 12.11 9.60
N GLY A 51 10.12 10.94 9.47
CA GLY A 51 8.66 10.81 9.53
C GLY A 51 7.91 11.23 8.26
N GLU A 52 8.62 11.52 7.16
CA GLU A 52 8.04 11.95 5.88
C GLU A 52 7.59 10.75 5.04
N LEU A 53 6.62 10.00 5.56
CA LEU A 53 6.20 8.71 4.99
C LEU A 53 5.71 8.82 3.55
N VAL A 54 5.04 9.92 3.18
CA VAL A 54 4.54 10.16 1.82
C VAL A 54 5.71 10.30 0.84
N THR A 55 6.68 11.15 1.18
CA THR A 55 7.90 11.39 0.40
C THR A 55 8.70 10.09 0.23
N ALA A 56 8.94 9.36 1.34
CA ALA A 56 9.67 8.10 1.33
C ALA A 56 9.01 7.06 0.41
N ARG A 57 7.68 6.90 0.52
CA ARG A 57 6.90 5.99 -0.34
C ARG A 57 7.01 6.37 -1.81
N GLN A 58 6.84 7.66 -2.14
CA GLN A 58 6.86 8.14 -3.52
C GLN A 58 8.22 7.90 -4.18
N LEU A 59 9.32 8.19 -3.47
CA LEU A 59 10.68 7.94 -3.96
C LEU A 59 10.90 6.46 -4.32
N ILE A 60 10.53 5.54 -3.44
CA ILE A 60 10.66 4.10 -3.70
C ILE A 60 9.71 3.63 -4.82
N GLY A 61 8.45 4.04 -4.75
CA GLY A 61 7.42 3.64 -5.73
C GLY A 61 7.77 4.05 -7.15
N ASN A 62 8.30 5.27 -7.34
CA ASN A 62 8.72 5.77 -8.64
C ASN A 62 9.84 4.93 -9.24
N PHE A 63 10.85 4.55 -8.46
CA PHE A 63 11.97 3.74 -8.97
C PHE A 63 11.56 2.30 -9.28
N LEU A 64 10.71 1.67 -8.45
CA LEU A 64 10.15 0.36 -8.75
C LEU A 64 9.33 0.38 -10.05
N TYR A 65 8.55 1.43 -10.27
CA TYR A 65 7.81 1.64 -11.52
C TYR A 65 8.74 1.83 -12.73
N LEU A 66 9.75 2.70 -12.62
CA LEU A 66 10.70 2.97 -13.69
C LEU A 66 11.50 1.72 -14.05
N ARG A 67 11.94 0.94 -13.05
CA ARG A 67 12.60 -0.36 -13.26
C ARG A 67 11.74 -1.28 -14.12
N LYS A 68 10.47 -1.47 -13.74
CA LYS A 68 9.53 -2.31 -14.49
C LYS A 68 9.35 -1.81 -15.94
N LYS A 69 9.21 -0.49 -16.13
CA LYS A 69 9.02 0.13 -17.45
C LYS A 69 10.25 -0.02 -18.35
N LYS A 70 11.46 0.01 -17.80
CA LYS A 70 12.71 -0.12 -18.56
C LYS A 70 13.00 -1.56 -19.00
N GLY A 71 12.37 -2.56 -18.38
CA GLY A 71 12.51 -3.96 -18.80
C GLY A 71 13.92 -4.52 -18.63
N PHE A 72 14.71 -4.01 -17.68
CA PHE A 72 16.04 -4.55 -17.40
C PHE A 72 15.94 -5.96 -16.84
N GLU A 73 16.78 -6.87 -17.36
CA GLU A 73 16.92 -8.22 -16.83
C GLU A 73 17.38 -8.14 -15.36
N PRO A 74 16.75 -8.92 -14.45
CA PRO A 74 17.20 -9.00 -13.07
C PRO A 74 18.67 -9.43 -13.01
N ASN A 75 19.49 -8.68 -12.29
CA ASN A 75 20.89 -9.07 -12.07
C ASN A 75 21.14 -9.46 -10.61
N LYS A 76 21.92 -10.52 -10.42
CA LYS A 76 22.37 -10.94 -9.09
C LYS A 76 23.45 -9.94 -8.66
N GLY A 77 23.11 -9.00 -7.78
CA GLY A 77 24.02 -7.90 -7.49
C GLY A 77 23.35 -6.73 -6.76
N MET A 78 23.66 -5.51 -7.23
CA MET A 78 23.12 -4.27 -6.68
C MET A 78 21.61 -4.15 -6.91
N ASP A 79 21.13 -4.69 -8.02
CA ASP A 79 19.72 -4.74 -8.39
C ASP A 79 18.85 -5.52 -7.38
N GLU A 80 19.32 -6.68 -6.94
CA GLU A 80 18.71 -7.48 -5.87
C GLU A 80 18.67 -6.69 -4.55
N VAL A 81 19.80 -6.06 -4.17
CA VAL A 81 19.91 -5.26 -2.93
C VAL A 81 18.94 -4.10 -2.91
N LEU A 82 18.85 -3.37 -4.02
CA LEU A 82 17.96 -2.22 -4.12
C LEU A 82 16.50 -2.64 -4.13
N THR A 83 16.18 -3.77 -4.77
CA THR A 83 14.83 -4.33 -4.75
C THR A 83 14.43 -4.78 -3.35
N TYR A 84 15.31 -5.51 -2.66
CA TYR A 84 15.10 -5.91 -1.26
C TYR A 84 14.87 -4.68 -0.38
N ARG A 85 15.79 -3.70 -0.41
CA ARG A 85 15.70 -2.49 0.42
C ARG A 85 14.45 -1.68 0.14
N SER A 86 14.05 -1.59 -1.13
CA SER A 86 12.83 -0.90 -1.55
C SER A 86 11.59 -1.54 -0.92
N TYR A 87 11.44 -2.85 -1.05
CA TYR A 87 10.29 -3.55 -0.48
C TYR A 87 10.33 -3.61 1.05
N TYR A 88 11.51 -3.77 1.64
CA TYR A 88 11.68 -3.74 3.09
C TYR A 88 11.26 -2.36 3.66
N LEU A 89 11.72 -1.26 3.05
CA LEU A 89 11.33 0.09 3.46
C LEU A 89 9.83 0.34 3.25
N LEU A 90 9.24 -0.11 2.15
CA LEU A 90 7.79 -0.05 1.96
C LEU A 90 7.03 -0.83 3.04
N GLY A 91 7.51 -2.01 3.42
CA GLY A 91 6.94 -2.81 4.51
C GLY A 91 6.91 -2.02 5.83
N LYS A 92 8.03 -1.38 6.18
CA LYS A 92 8.12 -0.52 7.38
C LYS A 92 7.21 0.71 7.29
N ILE A 93 7.12 1.36 6.13
CA ILE A 93 6.21 2.49 5.91
C ILE A 93 4.77 2.07 6.19
N TYR A 94 4.31 0.96 5.60
CA TYR A 94 2.93 0.50 5.80
C TYR A 94 2.67 -0.04 7.21
N ASP A 95 3.68 -0.58 7.90
CA ASP A 95 3.56 -0.96 9.31
C ASP A 95 3.29 0.27 10.20
N LEU A 96 4.03 1.37 9.98
CA LEU A 96 3.77 2.66 10.67
C LEU A 96 2.42 3.29 10.33
N LEU A 97 1.84 2.90 9.19
CA LEU A 97 0.52 3.33 8.75
C LEU A 97 -0.57 2.32 9.16
N GLU A 98 -0.28 1.32 10.00
CA GLU A 98 -1.23 0.29 10.42
C GLU A 98 -1.99 -0.39 9.26
N ASP A 99 -1.35 -0.46 8.08
CA ASP A 99 -1.85 -1.15 6.89
C ASP A 99 -1.15 -2.51 6.79
N SER A 100 -1.61 -3.46 7.61
CA SER A 100 -0.97 -4.76 7.79
C SER A 100 -0.89 -5.56 6.49
N TYR A 101 -1.90 -5.41 5.62
CA TYR A 101 -1.93 -6.08 4.32
C TYR A 101 -0.81 -5.57 3.41
N LYS A 102 -0.70 -4.25 3.21
CA LYS A 102 0.37 -3.68 2.40
C LYS A 102 1.75 -3.91 3.04
N SER A 103 1.84 -3.83 4.36
CA SER A 103 3.09 -4.11 5.08
C SER A 103 3.57 -5.54 4.81
N CYS A 104 2.72 -6.53 5.07
CA CYS A 104 3.02 -7.94 4.85
C CYS A 104 3.36 -8.24 3.38
N GLN A 105 2.57 -7.72 2.43
CA GLN A 105 2.85 -7.88 1.00
C GLN A 105 4.26 -7.42 0.62
N ASN A 106 4.71 -6.29 1.16
CA ASN A 106 6.03 -5.75 0.84
C ASN A 106 7.15 -6.53 1.57
N PHE A 107 6.96 -6.92 2.83
CA PHE A 107 7.94 -7.77 3.52
C PHE A 107 8.12 -9.14 2.84
N LEU A 108 7.03 -9.76 2.36
CA LEU A 108 7.11 -11.00 1.58
C LEU A 108 7.83 -10.80 0.25
N LYS A 109 7.61 -9.69 -0.46
CA LYS A 109 8.38 -9.34 -1.67
C LYS A 109 9.86 -9.17 -1.38
N ALA A 110 10.22 -8.51 -0.27
CA ALA A 110 11.60 -8.39 0.17
C ALA A 110 12.21 -9.78 0.44
N LYS A 111 11.52 -10.63 1.22
CA LYS A 111 11.93 -12.00 1.52
C LYS A 111 12.20 -12.81 0.26
N ASN A 112 11.30 -12.73 -0.72
CA ASN A 112 11.38 -13.49 -1.98
C ASN A 112 12.44 -12.95 -2.96
N THR A 113 12.95 -11.73 -2.73
CA THR A 113 14.03 -11.14 -3.55
C THR A 113 15.41 -11.63 -3.11
N ALA A 114 15.60 -11.95 -1.83
CA ALA A 114 16.90 -12.31 -1.27
C ALA A 114 17.34 -13.72 -1.71
N SER A 115 18.08 -13.80 -2.82
CA SER A 115 18.64 -15.07 -3.31
C SER A 115 19.81 -15.54 -2.44
N ASN A 116 20.55 -14.60 -1.83
CA ASN A 116 21.56 -14.89 -0.80
C ASN A 116 21.03 -14.55 0.61
N PRO A 117 20.77 -15.54 1.47
CA PRO A 117 20.19 -15.34 2.79
C PRO A 117 21.11 -14.63 3.80
N TYR A 118 22.42 -14.53 3.53
CA TYR A 118 23.40 -13.92 4.44
C TYR A 118 23.57 -12.41 4.26
N ARG A 119 22.92 -11.82 3.25
CA ARG A 119 23.10 -10.40 2.90
C ARG A 119 22.22 -9.45 3.71
N TYR A 120 21.24 -9.98 4.45
CA TYR A 120 20.22 -9.22 5.15
C TYR A 120 19.86 -9.88 6.49
N ASP A 121 19.34 -9.11 7.45
CA ASP A 121 18.83 -9.70 8.70
C ASP A 121 17.48 -10.41 8.46
N ARG A 122 17.58 -11.71 8.22
CA ARG A 122 16.41 -12.56 7.96
C ARG A 122 15.52 -12.72 9.20
N ARG A 123 16.11 -12.72 10.40
CA ARG A 123 15.36 -12.94 11.64
C ARG A 123 14.47 -11.75 11.95
N GLU A 124 14.99 -10.54 11.75
CA GLU A 124 14.20 -9.33 11.90
C GLU A 124 13.01 -9.31 10.91
N LEU A 125 13.27 -9.57 9.62
CA LEU A 125 12.23 -9.61 8.59
C LEU A 125 11.17 -10.68 8.85
N GLU A 126 11.57 -11.88 9.27
CA GLU A 126 10.63 -12.95 9.66
C GLU A 126 9.76 -12.52 10.84
N GLY A 127 10.35 -11.88 11.85
CA GLY A 127 9.60 -11.31 12.97
C GLY A 127 8.59 -10.24 12.53
N PHE A 128 8.92 -9.40 11.55
CA PHE A 128 7.97 -8.47 10.95
C PHE A 128 6.80 -9.21 10.27
N ILE A 129 7.09 -10.23 9.45
CA ILE A 129 6.06 -10.99 8.72
C ILE A 129 5.11 -11.70 9.69
N ASP A 130 5.65 -12.38 10.70
CA ASP A 130 4.84 -13.11 11.68
C ASP A 130 3.94 -12.13 12.48
N ARG A 131 4.44 -10.93 12.83
CA ARG A 131 3.60 -9.87 13.43
C ARG A 131 2.48 -9.40 12.50
N GLN A 132 2.77 -9.21 11.20
CA GLN A 132 1.73 -8.78 10.26
C GLN A 132 0.66 -9.86 10.04
N PHE A 133 1.02 -11.15 10.09
CA PHE A 133 0.03 -12.23 10.03
C PHE A 133 -0.91 -12.22 11.25
N LEU A 134 -0.41 -11.91 12.44
CA LEU A 134 -1.26 -11.74 13.62
C LEU A 134 -2.23 -10.56 13.45
N LYS A 135 -1.72 -9.38 13.08
CA LYS A 135 -2.54 -8.18 12.84
C LYS A 135 -3.60 -8.41 11.75
N LEU A 136 -3.28 -9.15 10.69
CA LEU A 136 -4.24 -9.49 9.64
C LEU A 136 -5.40 -10.36 10.14
N LYS A 137 -5.15 -11.27 11.09
CA LYS A 137 -6.21 -12.07 11.72
C LYS A 137 -7.14 -11.18 12.55
N GLU A 138 -6.58 -10.28 13.34
CA GLU A 138 -7.33 -9.27 14.13
C GLU A 138 -8.17 -8.34 13.23
N GLN A 139 -7.67 -8.06 12.03
CA GLN A 139 -8.33 -7.22 11.02
C GLN A 139 -9.38 -7.96 10.17
N GLY A 140 -9.76 -9.19 10.53
CA GLY A 140 -10.73 -9.99 9.78
C GLY A 140 -10.22 -10.46 8.41
N MET A 141 -8.92 -10.35 8.16
CA MET A 141 -8.24 -10.71 6.90
C MET A 141 -7.45 -12.02 7.01
N GLY A 142 -7.63 -12.78 8.10
CA GLY A 142 -6.91 -14.04 8.35
C GLY A 142 -7.06 -15.07 7.23
N GLY A 143 -8.22 -15.10 6.54
CA GLY A 143 -8.46 -16.00 5.41
C GLY A 143 -7.59 -15.77 4.17
N LEU A 144 -6.79 -14.69 4.14
CA LEU A 144 -5.82 -14.44 3.07
C LEU A 144 -4.46 -15.11 3.33
N ILE A 145 -4.21 -15.60 4.54
CA ILE A 145 -2.92 -16.15 4.94
C ILE A 145 -2.85 -17.62 4.54
N ASP A 146 -1.81 -17.99 3.78
CA ASP A 146 -1.42 -19.38 3.59
C ASP A 146 -0.36 -19.72 4.64
N GLU A 147 -0.80 -20.29 5.76
CA GLU A 147 0.08 -20.61 6.90
C GLU A 147 1.14 -21.64 6.52
N THR A 148 0.78 -22.63 5.71
CA THR A 148 1.67 -23.70 5.24
C THR A 148 2.85 -23.15 4.45
N ARG A 149 2.58 -22.19 3.55
CA ARG A 149 3.62 -21.58 2.70
C ARG A 149 4.21 -20.31 3.30
N LYS A 150 3.72 -19.85 4.46
CA LYS A 150 3.96 -18.50 4.98
C LYS A 150 3.82 -17.44 3.89
N ALA A 151 2.72 -17.50 3.15
CA ALA A 151 2.43 -16.63 2.01
C ALA A 151 1.13 -15.85 2.23
N LEU A 152 0.91 -14.82 1.40
CA LEU A 152 -0.26 -13.95 1.46
C LEU A 152 -0.97 -13.95 0.11
N ASN A 153 -2.24 -14.35 0.11
CA ASN A 153 -3.09 -14.34 -1.06
C ASN A 153 -3.57 -12.91 -1.38
N PRO A 154 -3.81 -12.60 -2.67
CA PRO A 154 -4.41 -11.34 -3.05
C PRO A 154 -5.85 -11.22 -2.55
N VAL A 155 -6.26 -10.02 -2.14
CA VAL A 155 -7.69 -9.70 -2.02
C VAL A 155 -8.30 -9.83 -3.42
N ASN A 156 -9.17 -10.82 -3.59
CA ASN A 156 -9.83 -11.15 -4.85
C ASN A 156 -11.34 -11.33 -4.62
N GLN A 157 -12.09 -11.53 -5.70
CA GLN A 157 -13.54 -11.66 -5.61
C GLN A 157 -13.95 -12.86 -4.76
N LYS A 158 -13.29 -14.02 -4.92
CA LYS A 158 -13.58 -15.22 -4.11
C LYS A 158 -13.48 -14.95 -2.59
N TRP A 159 -12.45 -14.23 -2.16
CA TRP A 159 -12.33 -13.86 -0.75
C TRP A 159 -13.42 -12.87 -0.34
N LEU A 160 -13.72 -11.86 -1.16
CA LEU A 160 -14.79 -10.91 -0.89
C LEU A 160 -16.15 -11.59 -0.76
N ASP A 161 -16.47 -12.55 -1.64
CA ASP A 161 -17.71 -13.31 -1.59
C ASP A 161 -17.82 -14.08 -0.27
N SER A 162 -16.74 -14.77 0.13
CA SER A 162 -16.70 -15.49 1.42
C SER A 162 -16.88 -14.58 2.63
N VAL A 163 -16.40 -13.33 2.54
CA VAL A 163 -16.58 -12.34 3.61
C VAL A 163 -18.02 -11.83 3.63
N VAL A 164 -18.63 -11.58 2.47
CA VAL A 164 -20.02 -11.13 2.34
C VAL A 164 -21.02 -12.17 2.86
N GLU A 165 -20.72 -13.46 2.67
CA GLU A 165 -21.53 -14.57 3.18
C GLU A 165 -21.61 -14.57 4.71
N ILE A 166 -20.51 -14.25 5.41
CA ILE A 166 -20.45 -14.24 6.87
C ILE A 166 -20.74 -12.88 7.50
N ALA A 167 -20.81 -11.81 6.69
CA ALA A 167 -21.02 -10.46 7.19
C ALA A 167 -22.45 -10.28 7.72
N ALA A 168 -22.57 -9.71 8.92
CA ALA A 168 -23.83 -9.22 9.45
C ALA A 168 -24.36 -8.09 8.55
N ASP A 169 -25.68 -8.03 8.36
CA ASP A 169 -26.30 -6.88 7.73
C ASP A 169 -26.63 -5.78 8.75
N GLU A 170 -26.94 -4.60 8.23
CA GLU A 170 -27.30 -3.42 9.03
C GLU A 170 -28.54 -3.62 9.93
N THR A 171 -29.34 -4.67 9.71
CA THR A 171 -30.52 -4.94 10.55
C THR A 171 -30.19 -5.73 11.82
N ALA A 172 -28.98 -6.31 11.91
CA ALA A 172 -28.53 -7.07 13.07
C ALA A 172 -27.78 -6.21 14.11
N ILE A 173 -27.50 -4.95 13.79
CA ILE A 173 -26.58 -4.08 14.52
C ILE A 173 -27.18 -2.69 14.77
N ASP A 174 -26.73 -2.03 15.83
CA ASP A 174 -27.09 -0.63 16.15
C ASP A 174 -25.86 0.15 16.63
N VAL A 175 -25.94 1.47 16.64
CA VAL A 175 -24.89 2.35 17.16
C VAL A 175 -25.24 2.74 18.60
N THR A 176 -24.25 2.71 19.48
CA THR A 176 -24.40 3.15 20.87
C THR A 176 -24.86 4.61 20.97
N PRO A 177 -25.52 5.02 22.07
CA PRO A 177 -26.02 6.40 22.23
C PRO A 177 -24.94 7.49 22.12
N ASP A 178 -23.67 7.16 22.40
CA ASP A 178 -22.52 8.05 22.24
C ASP A 178 -22.08 8.21 20.77
N GLY A 179 -22.62 7.40 19.86
CA GLY A 179 -22.32 7.41 18.42
C GLY A 179 -21.01 6.70 18.04
N GLU A 180 -20.27 6.10 18.98
CA GLU A 180 -18.90 5.64 18.72
C GLU A 180 -18.77 4.15 18.41
N THR A 181 -19.65 3.31 18.95
CA THR A 181 -19.49 1.86 18.97
C THR A 181 -20.67 1.17 18.31
N ILE A 182 -20.41 0.15 17.50
CA ILE A 182 -21.47 -0.70 16.94
C ILE A 182 -21.67 -1.93 17.83
N VAL A 183 -22.94 -2.25 18.11
CA VAL A 183 -23.35 -3.36 18.98
C VAL A 183 -24.33 -4.29 18.27
N LEU A 184 -24.43 -5.54 18.73
CA LEU A 184 -25.51 -6.44 18.32
C LEU A 184 -26.82 -6.02 18.96
N ILE A 185 -27.92 -5.96 18.20
CA ILE A 185 -29.23 -5.56 18.74
C ILE A 185 -29.72 -6.51 19.84
N GLN A 186 -29.47 -7.81 19.68
CA GLN A 186 -30.01 -8.82 20.59
C GLN A 186 -29.32 -8.83 21.97
N THR A 187 -28.00 -8.61 22.00
CA THR A 187 -27.21 -8.71 23.24
C THR A 187 -26.72 -7.35 23.74
N MET A 188 -26.77 -6.31 22.90
CA MET A 188 -26.17 -4.99 23.13
C MET A 188 -24.66 -5.02 23.39
N GLU A 189 -23.98 -6.09 22.97
CA GLU A 189 -22.53 -6.25 23.11
C GLU A 189 -21.77 -5.66 21.90
N PRO A 190 -20.55 -5.10 22.09
CA PRO A 190 -19.73 -4.60 21.00
C PRO A 190 -19.47 -5.67 19.93
N TYR A 191 -19.85 -5.39 18.70
CA TYR A 191 -19.74 -6.37 17.61
C TYR A 191 -18.30 -6.46 17.09
N SER A 192 -17.82 -7.68 16.87
CA SER A 192 -16.56 -7.96 16.17
C SER A 192 -16.83 -8.89 15.00
N GLY A 193 -16.47 -8.46 13.79
CA GLY A 193 -16.78 -9.16 12.56
C GLY A 193 -17.03 -8.22 11.39
N TRP A 194 -17.48 -8.80 10.28
CA TRP A 194 -17.78 -8.06 9.07
C TRP A 194 -19.21 -7.57 9.05
N VAL A 195 -19.41 -6.35 8.56
CA VAL A 195 -20.72 -5.73 8.35
C VAL A 195 -20.86 -5.31 6.89
N LYS A 196 -22.03 -5.58 6.31
CA LYS A 196 -22.43 -5.06 4.99
C LYS A 196 -23.61 -4.09 5.12
N PHE A 197 -23.52 -3.00 4.36
CA PHE A 197 -24.56 -1.98 4.22
C PHE A 197 -25.09 -1.99 2.79
N PHE A 198 -26.35 -1.62 2.59
CA PHE A 198 -26.99 -1.66 1.28
C PHE A 198 -27.27 -0.25 0.73
N HIS A 199 -27.38 -0.17 -0.59
CA HIS A 199 -28.04 0.94 -1.27
C HIS A 199 -29.56 0.71 -1.18
N ASP A 200 -30.35 1.76 -1.41
CA ASP A 200 -31.81 1.66 -1.50
C ASP A 200 -32.28 0.65 -2.56
N SER A 201 -31.44 0.36 -3.56
CA SER A 201 -31.69 -0.67 -4.58
C SER A 201 -31.54 -2.12 -4.08
N GLY A 202 -31.04 -2.33 -2.86
CA GLY A 202 -30.71 -3.64 -2.30
C GLY A 202 -29.31 -4.17 -2.68
N ALA A 203 -28.55 -3.43 -3.49
CA ALA A 203 -27.16 -3.78 -3.81
C ALA A 203 -26.22 -3.43 -2.64
N ILE A 204 -25.14 -4.20 -2.45
CA ILE A 204 -24.15 -3.90 -1.40
C ILE A 204 -23.48 -2.55 -1.69
N LYS A 205 -23.53 -1.65 -0.71
CA LYS A 205 -22.94 -0.33 -0.72
C LYS A 205 -21.58 -0.31 -0.06
N GLU A 206 -21.46 -0.92 1.11
CA GLU A 206 -20.22 -0.93 1.91
C GLU A 206 -20.01 -2.28 2.57
N LEU A 207 -18.74 -2.65 2.75
CA LEU A 207 -18.30 -3.81 3.49
C LEU A 207 -17.14 -3.37 4.37
N ILE A 208 -17.28 -3.58 5.67
CA ILE A 208 -16.33 -3.09 6.66
C ILE A 208 -16.17 -4.09 7.80
N HIS A 209 -14.95 -4.26 8.28
CA HIS A 209 -14.68 -5.05 9.47
C HIS A 209 -14.68 -4.16 10.74
N PHE A 210 -15.21 -4.72 11.82
CA PHE A 210 -15.24 -4.14 13.16
C PHE A 210 -14.51 -5.04 14.14
N ASP A 211 -13.83 -4.43 15.10
CA ASP A 211 -13.22 -5.09 16.25
C ASP A 211 -13.64 -4.33 17.50
N GLN A 212 -14.24 -5.03 18.47
CA GLN A 212 -14.79 -4.45 19.71
C GLN A 212 -15.66 -3.22 19.44
N GLY A 213 -16.54 -3.35 18.44
CA GLY A 213 -17.49 -2.33 18.01
C GLY A 213 -16.88 -1.11 17.31
N LYS A 214 -15.58 -1.11 17.01
CA LYS A 214 -14.90 -0.02 16.27
C LYS A 214 -14.42 -0.49 14.90
N ARG A 215 -14.50 0.38 13.89
CA ARG A 215 -14.00 0.09 12.54
C ARG A 215 -12.53 -0.34 12.62
N HIS A 216 -12.21 -1.51 12.11
CA HIS A 216 -10.86 -2.08 12.23
C HIS A 216 -10.58 -3.05 11.08
N GLY A 217 -9.52 -2.80 10.32
CA GLY A 217 -9.17 -3.59 9.14
C GLY A 217 -9.68 -3.00 7.83
N HIS A 218 -9.97 -3.86 6.87
CA HIS A 218 -10.25 -3.47 5.50
C HIS A 218 -11.68 -2.94 5.31
N TYR A 219 -11.80 -1.94 4.46
CA TYR A 219 -13.06 -1.34 4.04
C TYR A 219 -13.11 -1.27 2.52
N LYS A 220 -14.29 -1.55 1.96
CA LYS A 220 -14.59 -1.38 0.55
C LYS A 220 -16.00 -0.85 0.36
N SER A 221 -16.17 0.08 -0.57
CA SER A 221 -17.49 0.54 -1.00
C SER A 221 -17.66 0.47 -2.50
N TRP A 222 -18.93 0.37 -2.91
CA TRP A 222 -19.35 0.22 -4.29
C TRP A 222 -20.37 1.30 -4.67
N LYS A 223 -20.34 1.71 -5.93
CA LYS A 223 -21.39 2.52 -6.54
C LYS A 223 -22.61 1.66 -6.85
N ILE A 224 -23.72 2.28 -7.21
CA ILE A 224 -24.98 1.57 -7.50
C ILE A 224 -24.87 0.59 -8.68
N ASP A 225 -23.94 0.82 -9.60
CA ASP A 225 -23.64 -0.05 -10.75
C ASP A 225 -22.74 -1.25 -10.40
N GLY A 226 -22.34 -1.38 -9.12
CA GLY A 226 -21.44 -2.43 -8.64
C GLY A 226 -19.95 -2.16 -8.87
N SER A 227 -19.58 -1.03 -9.49
CA SER A 227 -18.17 -0.63 -9.59
C SER A 227 -17.63 -0.17 -8.24
N VAL A 228 -16.33 -0.38 -7.99
CA VAL A 228 -15.70 0.03 -6.73
C VAL A 228 -15.69 1.55 -6.64
N ALA A 229 -16.23 2.10 -5.55
CA ALA A 229 -16.21 3.53 -5.28
C ALA A 229 -14.94 3.92 -4.50
N SER A 230 -14.62 3.18 -3.44
CA SER A 230 -13.43 3.45 -2.62
C SER A 230 -12.94 2.22 -1.87
N ILE A 231 -11.66 2.26 -1.48
CA ILE A 231 -11.04 1.31 -0.57
C ILE A 231 -10.38 2.10 0.55
N ALA A 232 -10.43 1.56 1.76
CA ALA A 232 -9.81 2.15 2.94
C ALA A 232 -9.30 1.07 3.89
N THR A 233 -8.47 1.49 4.84
CA THR A 233 -8.11 0.69 6.02
C THR A 233 -8.40 1.53 7.26
N TYR A 234 -8.94 0.90 8.29
CA TYR A 234 -9.18 1.51 9.59
C TYR A 234 -8.36 0.81 10.67
N HIS A 235 -7.88 1.57 11.64
CA HIS A 235 -7.30 1.04 12.86
C HIS A 235 -7.96 1.72 14.05
N LYS A 236 -8.67 0.93 14.88
CA LYS A 236 -9.35 1.40 16.10
C LYS A 236 -10.24 2.64 15.85
N GLY A 237 -11.07 2.56 14.81
CA GLY A 237 -12.02 3.60 14.42
C GLY A 237 -11.45 4.69 13.50
N LYS A 238 -10.13 4.73 13.27
CA LYS A 238 -9.46 5.82 12.53
C LYS A 238 -8.96 5.36 11.17
N LYS A 239 -9.14 6.18 10.13
CA LYS A 239 -8.57 5.90 8.80
C LYS A 239 -7.05 5.84 8.86
N THR A 240 -6.48 4.91 8.11
CA THR A 240 -5.04 4.69 8.05
C THR A 240 -4.63 4.13 6.68
N GLY A 241 -3.33 4.14 6.37
CA GLY A 241 -2.83 3.63 5.09
C GLY A 241 -3.30 4.43 3.87
N LEU A 242 -3.33 3.80 2.71
CA LEU A 242 -3.82 4.42 1.47
C LEU A 242 -5.33 4.23 1.33
N ASN A 243 -6.02 5.31 0.93
CA ASN A 243 -7.47 5.33 0.86
C ASN A 243 -7.97 5.77 -0.52
N PRO A 244 -7.71 4.99 -1.60
CA PRO A 244 -8.02 5.40 -2.95
C PRO A 244 -9.51 5.54 -3.23
N THR A 245 -9.86 6.51 -4.06
CA THR A 245 -11.21 6.71 -4.62
C THR A 245 -11.16 6.56 -6.13
N PHE A 246 -12.13 5.85 -6.69
CA PHE A 246 -12.12 5.41 -8.08
C PHE A 246 -13.18 6.12 -8.92
N GLY A 247 -12.79 6.54 -10.12
CA GLY A 247 -13.68 7.13 -11.12
C GLY A 247 -14.50 6.07 -11.86
N ASP A 248 -15.29 6.49 -12.83
CA ASP A 248 -16.14 5.57 -13.63
C ASP A 248 -15.30 4.70 -14.57
N ASP A 249 -14.09 5.14 -14.92
CA ASP A 249 -13.13 4.36 -15.71
C ASP A 249 -12.37 3.30 -14.89
N GLY A 250 -12.71 3.16 -13.60
CA GLY A 250 -12.07 2.22 -12.67
C GLY A 250 -10.67 2.65 -12.22
N LYS A 251 -10.17 3.82 -12.63
CA LYS A 251 -8.88 4.35 -12.16
C LYS A 251 -9.05 5.17 -10.90
N ALA A 252 -8.06 5.07 -10.00
CA ALA A 252 -8.01 5.94 -8.84
C ALA A 252 -7.62 7.36 -9.29
N TYR A 253 -8.47 8.35 -9.01
CA TYR A 253 -8.16 9.76 -9.26
C TYR A 253 -7.61 10.46 -8.01
N ASN A 254 -7.77 9.84 -6.83
CA ASN A 254 -7.23 10.30 -5.56
C ASN A 254 -6.73 9.10 -4.75
N ILE A 255 -5.53 9.20 -4.16
CA ILE A 255 -4.93 8.16 -3.31
C ILE A 255 -4.33 8.80 -2.05
N PRO A 256 -5.17 9.41 -1.18
CA PRO A 256 -4.71 10.03 0.04
C PRO A 256 -4.14 8.98 1.01
N MET A 257 -3.17 9.40 1.82
CA MET A 257 -2.55 8.55 2.81
C MET A 257 -2.86 9.10 4.21
N TYR A 258 -3.26 8.23 5.14
CA TYR A 258 -3.66 8.62 6.48
C TYR A 258 -2.84 7.88 7.55
N ARG A 259 -2.69 8.54 8.69
CA ARG A 259 -2.22 7.92 9.94
C ARG A 259 -3.03 8.47 11.09
N ASP A 260 -3.62 7.59 11.91
CA ASP A 260 -4.45 7.97 13.04
C ASP A 260 -5.57 8.96 12.68
N GLY A 261 -6.19 8.78 11.50
CA GLY A 261 -7.26 9.63 10.98
C GLY A 261 -6.79 10.96 10.38
N LYS A 262 -5.49 11.27 10.41
CA LYS A 262 -4.93 12.51 9.86
C LYS A 262 -4.36 12.27 8.48
N LEU A 263 -4.72 13.15 7.53
CA LEU A 263 -4.15 13.16 6.19
C LEU A 263 -2.65 13.47 6.26
N LEU A 264 -1.85 12.68 5.58
CA LEU A 264 -0.42 12.91 5.42
C LEU A 264 -0.17 13.56 4.06
N GLU A 265 0.45 14.73 4.10
CA GLU A 265 0.89 15.46 2.91
C GLU A 265 2.37 15.18 2.63
N PRO A 266 2.79 15.15 1.35
CA PRO A 266 4.20 15.19 1.04
C PRO A 266 4.79 16.49 1.57
N ARG A 267 6.05 16.47 2.01
CA ARG A 267 6.74 17.70 2.39
C ARG A 267 6.79 18.61 1.16
N LYS A 268 6.18 19.80 1.24
CA LYS A 268 6.40 20.85 0.26
C LYS A 268 7.86 21.29 0.39
N GLY A 269 8.71 20.78 -0.48
CA GLY A 269 10.08 21.27 -0.62
C GLY A 269 10.05 22.62 -1.32
N TYR A 270 10.76 23.60 -0.75
CA TYR A 270 11.17 24.80 -1.47
C TYR A 270 11.87 24.35 -2.76
N GLU A 271 11.40 24.90 -3.89
CA GLU A 271 12.03 24.77 -5.22
C GLU A 271 13.48 25.26 -5.21
#